data_AF-A0A0F9YFR6-F1
#
_entry.id   AF-A0A0F9YFR6-F1
#
_cell.length_a   1.000
_cell.length_b   1.000
_cell.length_c   1.000
_cell.angle_alpha   90.00
_cell.angle_beta   90.00
_cell.angle_gamma   90.00
#
_symmetry.space_group_name_H-M   'P 1'
#
loop_
_entity.id
_entity.type
_entity.pdbx_description
1 polymer ?
#
loop_
_entity_poly.entity_id
_entity_poly.type
_entity_poly.pdbx_seq_one_letter_code
_entity_poly.pdbx_strand_id
1 'polypeptide(L)'
;MKSLTNILRRSNITPFERVKALVHNDIHREKTGKDGLSESDIYALTKGWNPNRPEASEYNKYINIVQLEDTMKMDTQMFLYRSELSLLRNQRMLDHFLSYAKRLKHISERVFTKDITTDESIRFLIRNTYLRYENLLHLFTFYNLSKEIRDDFLLLDAEITGCEKYMNDQVFLYERYKDGSLSSDDKNLIVDRIYSRMYYEGAKKIKKSTAEKDGFLPHAFFAELPIKDLFRKIVTDRCVASCKKDIDTEDGILTLVEEYAKSRHISIEKLVKDTLFEWLGDGLFINDYSPIYVSERFDTWNGNTKKNHKELFMAWYEELQKSKQYFEELFDSKKLNKKTVEKDFLEMTRKIEVVTGESLYTCSEDTDFISEYKKQIEILFPISSMFLFIEKNATPIMNHQTLCQFKKLTQNTSTLFDVDMSERYTEFVNLYEEEVDLMNLSLARLIDVATEHLYTEESLKYILDINDECFVFDLNTIKVEKIADIAQKYSDEFKKLGI
;
A
#
# COMPACT_ATOMS: atom_id res chain seq x y z
N MET A 1 38.71 -25.58 8.77
CA MET A 1 39.08 -26.92 9.29
C MET A 1 40.53 -27.05 9.81
N LYS A 2 41.55 -26.33 9.32
CA LYS A 2 42.93 -26.40 9.88
C LYS A 2 43.05 -25.98 11.37
N SER A 3 42.04 -25.36 11.97
CA SER A 3 42.08 -24.87 13.36
C SER A 3 41.71 -25.93 14.43
N LEU A 4 40.74 -26.81 14.17
CA LEU A 4 40.23 -27.80 15.13
C LEU A 4 41.29 -28.86 15.51
N THR A 5 41.95 -29.44 14.51
CA THR A 5 43.04 -30.41 14.71
C THR A 5 44.26 -29.76 15.40
N ASN A 6 44.44 -28.45 15.27
CA ASN A 6 45.52 -27.72 15.94
C ASN A 6 45.22 -27.44 17.43
N ILE A 7 43.95 -27.33 17.83
CA ILE A 7 43.55 -27.23 19.25
C ILE A 7 43.85 -28.54 19.97
N LEU A 8 43.55 -29.68 19.33
CA LEU A 8 43.83 -31.02 19.87
C LEU A 8 45.33 -31.36 20.02
N ARG A 9 46.19 -30.67 19.26
CA ARG A 9 47.66 -30.81 19.36
C ARG A 9 48.28 -30.04 20.53
N ARG A 10 47.52 -29.18 21.23
CA ARG A 10 47.97 -28.45 22.41
C ARG A 10 47.81 -29.32 23.66
N SER A 11 48.84 -29.41 24.49
CA SER A 11 48.85 -30.25 25.69
C SER A 11 47.95 -29.74 26.83
N ASN A 12 47.51 -28.48 26.80
CA ASN A 12 46.63 -27.87 27.82
C ASN A 12 45.38 -27.25 27.16
N ILE A 13 44.39 -28.07 26.82
CA ILE A 13 43.10 -27.61 26.29
C ILE A 13 42.18 -27.22 27.45
N THR A 14 41.72 -25.98 27.47
CA THR A 14 40.80 -25.46 28.50
C THR A 14 39.40 -26.09 28.40
N PRO A 15 38.61 -26.11 29.50
CA PRO A 15 37.21 -26.55 29.45
C PRO A 15 36.38 -25.88 28.36
N PHE A 16 36.56 -24.56 28.18
CA PHE A 16 35.89 -23.79 27.12
C PHE A 16 36.30 -24.23 25.71
N GLU A 17 37.61 -24.38 25.43
CA GLU A 17 38.10 -24.82 24.11
C GLU A 17 37.60 -26.23 23.75
N ARG A 18 37.41 -27.10 24.76
CA ARG A 18 36.83 -28.45 24.56
C ARG A 18 35.40 -28.35 24.06
N VAL A 19 34.55 -27.60 24.75
CA VAL A 19 33.13 -27.42 24.36
C VAL A 19 33.04 -26.69 23.02
N LYS A 20 33.83 -25.64 22.81
CA LYS A 20 33.90 -24.92 21.52
C LYS A 20 34.24 -25.86 20.36
N ALA A 21 35.20 -26.77 20.53
CA ALA A 21 35.56 -27.73 19.49
C ALA A 21 34.40 -28.71 19.17
N LEU A 22 33.65 -29.14 20.19
CA LEU A 22 32.46 -29.98 20.01
C LEU A 22 31.36 -29.22 19.24
N VAL A 23 31.04 -27.99 19.64
CA VAL A 23 30.04 -27.15 18.95
C VAL A 23 30.42 -26.92 17.49
N HIS A 24 31.68 -26.60 17.21
CA HIS A 24 32.18 -26.44 15.83
C HIS A 24 32.04 -27.73 15.01
N ASN A 25 32.28 -28.90 15.62
CA ASN A 25 32.08 -30.18 14.96
C ASN A 25 30.60 -30.43 14.66
N ASP A 26 29.71 -30.16 15.61
CA ASP A 26 28.28 -30.37 15.46
C ASP A 26 27.70 -29.46 14.35
N ILE A 27 28.05 -28.17 14.35
CA ILE A 27 27.65 -27.26 13.26
C ILE A 27 28.24 -27.69 11.92
N HIS A 28 29.48 -28.19 11.88
CA HIS A 28 30.06 -28.73 10.65
C HIS A 28 29.30 -29.95 10.13
N ARG A 29 28.92 -30.86 11.04
CA ARG A 29 28.11 -32.04 10.72
C ARG A 29 26.75 -31.64 10.18
N GLU A 30 26.10 -30.63 10.76
CA GLU A 30 24.82 -30.13 10.27
C GLU A 30 24.92 -29.58 8.83
N LYS A 31 25.97 -28.82 8.53
CA LYS A 31 26.16 -28.23 7.19
C LYS A 31 26.59 -29.23 6.11
N THR A 32 27.37 -30.25 6.47
CA THR A 32 28.02 -31.15 5.49
C THR A 32 27.55 -32.60 5.52
N GLY A 33 26.77 -32.97 6.53
CA GLY A 33 26.36 -34.36 6.80
C GLY A 33 27.49 -35.26 7.30
N LYS A 34 28.69 -34.72 7.58
CA LYS A 34 29.87 -35.49 8.03
C LYS A 34 30.55 -34.83 9.23
N ASP A 35 31.04 -35.63 10.16
CA ASP A 35 31.83 -35.13 11.28
C ASP A 35 33.18 -34.56 10.81
N GLY A 36 33.58 -33.44 11.42
CA GLY A 36 34.90 -32.82 11.22
C GLY A 36 35.96 -33.36 12.19
N LEU A 37 35.55 -34.06 13.23
CA LEU A 37 36.38 -34.73 14.24
C LEU A 37 36.25 -36.25 14.14
N SER A 38 37.32 -36.97 14.48
CA SER A 38 37.26 -38.44 14.58
C SER A 38 36.61 -38.88 15.90
N GLU A 39 36.13 -40.12 15.98
CA GLU A 39 35.60 -40.70 17.23
C GLU A 39 36.62 -40.64 18.38
N SER A 40 37.91 -40.84 18.07
CA SER A 40 38.99 -40.70 19.05
C SER A 40 39.16 -39.28 19.57
N ASP A 41 38.97 -38.27 18.72
CA ASP A 41 39.04 -36.87 19.13
C ASP A 41 37.86 -36.51 20.04
N ILE A 42 36.65 -36.96 19.69
CA ILE A 42 35.45 -36.78 20.52
C ILE A 42 35.64 -37.46 21.89
N TYR A 43 36.18 -38.68 21.92
CA TYR A 43 36.49 -39.38 23.17
C TYR A 43 37.49 -38.60 24.02
N ALA A 44 38.57 -38.08 23.43
CA ALA A 44 39.59 -37.30 24.13
C ALA A 44 39.07 -35.95 24.67
N LEU A 45 38.11 -35.33 23.98
CA LEU A 45 37.45 -34.10 24.41
C LEU A 45 36.45 -34.33 25.55
N THR A 46 35.86 -35.52 25.63
CA THR A 46 34.78 -35.88 26.55
C THR A 46 35.23 -36.91 27.61
N LYS A 47 34.96 -38.20 27.38
CA LYS A 47 35.11 -39.30 28.35
C LYS A 47 36.55 -39.65 28.72
N GLY A 48 37.50 -39.34 27.83
CA GLY A 48 38.93 -39.59 28.04
C GLY A 48 39.62 -38.51 28.89
N TRP A 49 38.92 -37.44 29.26
CA TRP A 49 39.45 -36.36 30.08
C TRP A 49 39.05 -36.52 31.55
N ASN A 50 40.03 -36.37 32.44
CA ASN A 50 39.85 -36.44 33.90
C ASN A 50 40.00 -35.05 34.53
N PRO A 51 38.93 -34.23 34.60
CA PRO A 51 38.99 -32.86 35.12
C PRO A 51 39.15 -32.79 36.64
N ASN A 52 39.75 -31.70 37.11
CA ASN A 52 39.60 -31.30 38.52
C ASN A 52 38.24 -30.63 38.77
N ARG A 53 37.89 -30.35 40.04
CA ARG A 53 36.58 -29.78 40.39
C ARG A 53 36.29 -28.43 39.70
N PRO A 54 37.19 -27.43 39.71
CA PRO A 54 36.99 -26.18 38.98
C PRO A 54 36.79 -26.38 37.47
N GLU A 55 37.62 -27.19 36.83
CA GLU A 55 37.53 -27.50 35.39
C GLU A 55 36.21 -28.17 35.03
N ALA A 56 35.75 -29.11 35.86
CA ALA A 56 34.45 -29.75 35.69
C ALA A 56 33.30 -28.74 35.81
N SER A 57 33.38 -27.81 36.78
CA SER A 57 32.37 -26.76 36.93
C SER A 57 32.31 -25.82 35.74
N GLU A 58 33.46 -25.44 35.19
CA GLU A 58 33.55 -24.57 34.02
C GLU A 58 33.05 -25.29 32.76
N TYR A 59 33.46 -26.54 32.55
CA TYR A 59 32.98 -27.39 31.45
C TYR A 59 31.45 -27.52 31.49
N ASN A 60 30.89 -27.84 32.67
CA ASN A 60 29.45 -28.02 32.84
C ASN A 60 28.68 -26.73 32.55
N LYS A 61 29.22 -25.55 32.88
CA LYS A 61 28.59 -24.27 32.53
C LYS A 61 28.38 -24.15 31.00
N TYR A 62 29.42 -24.43 30.22
CA TYR A 62 29.36 -24.32 28.75
C TYR A 62 28.53 -25.44 28.13
N ILE A 63 28.59 -26.66 28.65
CA ILE A 63 27.71 -27.75 28.20
C ILE A 63 26.23 -27.42 28.47
N ASN A 64 25.90 -26.85 29.63
CA ASN A 64 24.52 -26.46 29.92
C ASN A 64 24.00 -25.40 28.95
N ILE A 65 24.87 -24.49 28.48
CA ILE A 65 24.51 -23.51 27.43
C ILE A 65 24.19 -24.22 26.11
N VAL A 66 25.03 -25.18 25.70
CA VAL A 66 24.80 -25.95 24.45
C VAL A 66 23.53 -26.77 24.54
N GLN A 67 23.30 -27.46 25.67
CA GLN A 67 22.08 -28.23 25.89
C GLN A 67 20.82 -27.36 25.89
N LEU A 68 20.90 -26.15 26.44
CA LEU A 68 19.80 -25.19 26.40
C LEU A 68 19.52 -24.72 24.97
N GLU A 69 20.57 -24.48 24.16
CA GLU A 69 20.44 -24.15 22.74
C GLU A 69 19.83 -25.31 21.93
N ASP A 70 20.30 -26.54 22.12
CA ASP A 70 19.74 -27.73 21.46
C ASP A 70 18.24 -27.91 21.78
N THR A 71 17.86 -27.68 23.03
CA THR A 71 16.45 -27.75 23.46
C THR A 71 15.64 -26.63 22.83
N MET A 72 16.17 -25.40 22.84
CA MET A 72 15.56 -24.24 22.20
C MET A 72 15.34 -24.46 20.71
N LYS A 73 16.30 -25.09 20.03
CA LYS A 73 16.23 -25.40 18.60
C LYS A 73 15.05 -26.32 18.27
N MET A 74 14.87 -27.38 19.05
CA MET A 74 13.72 -28.31 18.88
C MET A 74 12.39 -27.61 19.16
N ASP A 75 12.32 -26.82 20.22
CA ASP A 75 11.13 -26.05 20.58
C ASP A 75 10.80 -24.97 19.54
N THR A 76 11.81 -24.33 18.96
CA THR A 76 11.65 -23.34 17.89
C THR A 76 11.07 -23.98 16.64
N GLN A 77 11.56 -25.16 16.25
CA GLN A 77 11.01 -25.91 15.12
C GLN A 77 9.55 -26.31 15.37
N MET A 78 9.24 -26.79 16.57
CA MET A 78 7.86 -27.12 16.96
C MET A 78 6.95 -25.89 16.99
N PHE A 79 7.48 -24.74 17.43
CA PHE A 79 6.77 -23.48 17.43
C PHE A 79 6.45 -23.02 16.01
N LEU A 80 7.45 -23.03 15.10
CA LEU A 80 7.27 -22.72 13.68
C LEU A 80 6.12 -23.55 13.08
N TYR A 81 6.18 -24.88 13.17
CA TYR A 81 5.16 -25.74 12.57
C TYR A 81 3.76 -25.51 13.15
N ARG A 82 3.65 -25.16 14.43
CA ARG A 82 2.36 -24.79 15.03
C ARG A 82 1.85 -23.45 14.49
N SER A 83 2.73 -22.47 14.33
CA SER A 83 2.41 -21.16 13.78
C SER A 83 2.01 -21.24 12.30
N GLU A 84 2.73 -21.99 11.48
CA GLU A 84 2.38 -22.28 10.07
C GLU A 84 1.04 -23.00 9.98
N LEU A 85 0.84 -24.07 10.78
CA LEU A 85 -0.43 -24.80 10.79
C LEU A 85 -1.61 -23.90 11.19
N SER A 86 -1.40 -22.93 12.08
CA SER A 86 -2.42 -21.96 12.45
C SER A 86 -2.74 -21.03 11.28
N LEU A 87 -1.74 -20.47 10.60
CA LEU A 87 -1.94 -19.65 9.40
C LEU A 87 -2.67 -20.42 8.30
N LEU A 88 -2.22 -21.64 7.97
CA LEU A 88 -2.83 -22.47 6.93
C LEU A 88 -4.30 -22.81 7.22
N ARG A 89 -4.65 -23.06 8.49
CA ARG A 89 -6.05 -23.29 8.89
C ARG A 89 -6.90 -22.05 8.68
N ASN A 90 -6.38 -20.89 9.05
CA ASN A 90 -7.03 -19.60 8.87
C ASN A 90 -7.15 -19.22 7.39
N GLN A 91 -6.15 -19.56 6.57
CA GLN A 91 -6.17 -19.30 5.14
C GLN A 91 -7.24 -20.13 4.44
N ARG A 92 -7.41 -21.41 4.82
CA ARG A 92 -8.52 -22.24 4.31
C ARG A 92 -9.89 -21.66 4.65
N MET A 93 -10.03 -21.05 5.83
CA MET A 93 -11.27 -20.36 6.22
C MET A 93 -11.49 -19.11 5.38
N LEU A 94 -10.42 -18.34 5.11
CA LEU A 94 -10.45 -17.18 4.23
C LEU A 94 -10.79 -17.56 2.78
N ASP A 95 -10.20 -18.62 2.25
CA ASP A 95 -10.51 -19.15 0.91
C ASP A 95 -11.96 -19.62 0.80
N HIS A 96 -12.46 -20.28 1.85
CA HIS A 96 -13.88 -20.63 1.93
C HIS A 96 -14.72 -19.36 1.88
N PHE A 97 -14.39 -18.35 2.67
CA PHE A 97 -15.08 -17.06 2.67
C PHE A 97 -15.08 -16.39 1.29
N LEU A 98 -13.91 -16.34 0.63
CA LEU A 98 -13.73 -15.83 -0.74
C LEU A 98 -14.59 -16.56 -1.76
N SER A 99 -14.75 -17.88 -1.63
CA SER A 99 -15.59 -18.67 -2.54
C SER A 99 -17.09 -18.30 -2.48
N TYR A 100 -17.53 -17.69 -1.37
CA TYR A 100 -18.89 -17.17 -1.20
C TYR A 100 -18.98 -15.64 -1.24
N ALA A 101 -17.87 -14.93 -1.47
CA ALA A 101 -17.81 -13.47 -1.40
C ALA A 101 -18.70 -12.75 -2.43
N LYS A 102 -19.09 -13.42 -3.54
CA LYS A 102 -20.15 -12.89 -4.44
C LYS A 102 -21.54 -12.78 -3.78
N ARG A 103 -21.69 -13.28 -2.55
CA ARG A 103 -22.89 -13.18 -1.71
C ARG A 103 -22.50 -12.72 -0.30
N LEU A 104 -21.71 -11.65 -0.18
CA LEU A 104 -21.33 -11.03 1.11
C LEU A 104 -22.54 -10.88 2.07
N LYS A 105 -23.71 -10.51 1.53
CA LYS A 105 -24.99 -10.38 2.25
C LYS A 105 -25.54 -11.68 2.88
N HIS A 106 -25.03 -12.85 2.47
CA HIS A 106 -25.47 -14.17 2.92
C HIS A 106 -24.34 -15.02 3.51
N ILE A 107 -23.13 -14.46 3.69
CA ILE A 107 -22.08 -15.17 4.42
C ILE A 107 -22.59 -15.32 5.85
N SER A 108 -22.95 -16.56 6.19
CA SER A 108 -23.55 -16.92 7.46
C SER A 108 -22.67 -16.43 8.60
N GLU A 109 -23.08 -15.33 9.24
CA GLU A 109 -22.41 -14.64 10.36
C GLU A 109 -22.16 -15.54 11.60
N ARG A 110 -22.64 -16.78 11.58
CA ARG A 110 -22.74 -17.69 12.71
C ARG A 110 -21.46 -18.19 13.36
N VAL A 111 -20.64 -18.87 12.55
CA VAL A 111 -19.91 -20.05 13.05
C VAL A 111 -18.43 -19.80 13.26
N PHE A 112 -17.81 -19.01 12.39
CA PHE A 112 -16.36 -18.93 12.30
C PHE A 112 -15.74 -17.78 13.10
N THR A 113 -16.43 -16.65 13.25
CA THR A 113 -15.90 -15.44 13.92
C THR A 113 -16.62 -15.14 15.24
N LYS A 114 -17.16 -16.15 15.93
CA LYS A 114 -17.95 -15.98 17.17
C LYS A 114 -17.21 -15.22 18.27
N ASP A 115 -15.88 -15.31 18.28
CA ASP A 115 -15.02 -14.67 19.27
C ASP A 115 -14.72 -13.19 18.94
N ILE A 116 -15.21 -12.70 17.79
CA ILE A 116 -15.12 -11.30 17.38
C ILE A 116 -16.47 -10.65 17.59
N THR A 117 -16.49 -9.62 18.43
CA THR A 117 -17.73 -8.87 18.68
C THR A 117 -18.03 -7.92 17.53
N THR A 118 -19.32 -7.65 17.30
CA THR A 118 -19.76 -6.69 16.29
C THR A 118 -19.13 -5.30 16.49
N ASP A 119 -19.01 -4.86 17.74
CA ASP A 119 -18.40 -3.59 18.11
C ASP A 119 -16.89 -3.52 17.81
N GLU A 120 -16.15 -4.62 17.98
CA GLU A 120 -14.74 -4.67 17.57
C GLU A 120 -14.57 -4.53 16.05
N SER A 121 -15.35 -5.27 15.27
CA SER A 121 -15.32 -5.24 13.81
C SER A 121 -15.73 -3.89 13.24
N ILE A 122 -16.77 -3.25 13.79
CA ILE A 122 -17.21 -1.92 13.39
C ILE A 122 -16.13 -0.89 13.72
N ARG A 123 -15.59 -0.90 14.95
CA ARG A 123 -14.51 0.02 15.34
C ARG A 123 -13.27 -0.12 14.45
N PHE A 124 -12.95 -1.34 14.04
CA PHE A 124 -11.87 -1.57 13.10
C PHE A 124 -12.18 -0.95 11.73
N LEU A 125 -13.36 -1.19 11.18
CA LEU A 125 -13.76 -0.63 9.87
C LEU A 125 -13.74 0.90 9.89
N ILE A 126 -14.45 1.54 10.81
CA ILE A 126 -14.59 3.01 10.82
C ILE A 126 -13.26 3.76 11.00
N ARG A 127 -12.23 3.10 11.54
CA ARG A 127 -10.86 3.63 11.64
C ARG A 127 -10.10 3.53 10.32
N ASN A 128 -10.42 2.53 9.52
CA ASN A 128 -9.70 2.12 8.32
C ASN A 128 -10.48 2.35 7.02
N THR A 129 -11.65 2.98 7.09
CA THR A 129 -12.45 3.39 5.93
C THR A 129 -12.75 4.88 5.97
N TYR A 130 -12.97 5.47 4.79
CA TYR A 130 -13.23 6.91 4.66
C TYR A 130 -13.95 7.23 3.34
N LEU A 131 -14.41 8.47 3.20
CA LEU A 131 -14.83 9.02 1.90
C LEU A 131 -13.81 10.08 1.46
N ARG A 132 -13.32 10.02 0.21
CA ARG A 132 -12.51 11.10 -0.38
C ARG A 132 -13.35 12.37 -0.46
N TYR A 133 -12.86 13.45 0.14
CA TYR A 133 -13.63 14.69 0.26
C TYR A 133 -13.96 15.29 -1.11
N GLU A 134 -13.01 15.31 -2.04
CA GLU A 134 -13.22 15.84 -3.39
C GLU A 134 -14.32 15.08 -4.14
N ASN A 135 -14.32 13.75 -4.07
CA ASN A 135 -15.34 12.91 -4.71
C ASN A 135 -16.70 13.06 -4.02
N LEU A 136 -16.72 13.09 -2.69
CA LEU A 136 -17.93 13.30 -1.91
C LEU A 136 -18.58 14.65 -2.25
N LEU A 137 -17.80 15.73 -2.28
CA LEU A 137 -18.28 17.06 -2.64
C LEU A 137 -18.85 17.07 -4.07
N HIS A 138 -18.13 16.47 -5.01
CA HIS A 138 -18.54 16.37 -6.41
C HIS A 138 -19.88 15.64 -6.58
N LEU A 139 -20.02 14.45 -6.00
CA LEU A 139 -21.24 13.67 -6.07
C LEU A 139 -22.40 14.34 -5.34
N PHE A 140 -22.14 14.92 -4.17
CA PHE A 140 -23.15 15.66 -3.42
C PHE A 140 -23.69 16.86 -4.22
N THR A 141 -22.80 17.61 -4.86
CA THR A 141 -23.18 18.69 -5.79
C THR A 141 -24.01 18.15 -6.95
N PHE A 142 -23.56 17.08 -7.61
CA PHE A 142 -24.31 16.48 -8.72
C PHE A 142 -25.72 16.05 -8.31
N TYR A 143 -25.86 15.32 -7.20
CA TYR A 143 -27.15 14.77 -6.78
C TYR A 143 -28.14 15.80 -6.23
N ASN A 144 -27.67 16.98 -5.80
CA ASN A 144 -28.54 18.09 -5.41
C ASN A 144 -29.10 18.87 -6.61
N LEU A 145 -28.55 18.69 -7.81
CA LEU A 145 -29.11 19.28 -9.02
C LEU A 145 -30.45 18.65 -9.40
N SER A 146 -31.30 19.42 -10.08
CA SER A 146 -32.57 18.93 -10.60
C SER A 146 -32.32 17.77 -11.56
N LYS A 147 -33.28 16.82 -11.64
CA LYS A 147 -33.15 15.67 -12.54
C LYS A 147 -32.86 16.08 -13.98
N GLU A 148 -33.51 17.13 -14.46
CA GLU A 148 -33.29 17.65 -15.81
C GLU A 148 -31.85 18.12 -16.04
N ILE A 149 -31.26 18.83 -15.08
CA ILE A 149 -29.86 19.28 -15.19
C ILE A 149 -28.89 18.10 -15.10
N ARG A 150 -29.19 17.11 -14.25
CA ARG A 150 -28.39 15.88 -14.15
C ARG A 150 -28.41 15.07 -15.46
N ASP A 151 -29.58 14.94 -16.09
CA ASP A 151 -29.71 14.25 -17.37
C ASP A 151 -28.89 14.96 -18.46
N ASP A 152 -28.91 16.30 -18.50
CA ASP A 152 -28.06 17.09 -19.40
C ASP A 152 -26.55 16.89 -19.12
N PHE A 153 -26.14 16.84 -17.85
CA PHE A 153 -24.75 16.56 -17.49
C PHE A 153 -24.28 15.17 -17.92
N LEU A 154 -25.14 14.16 -17.85
CA LEU A 154 -24.81 12.80 -18.33
C LEU A 154 -24.66 12.73 -19.85
N LEU A 155 -25.29 13.65 -20.60
CA LEU A 155 -25.02 13.79 -22.04
C LEU A 155 -23.67 14.45 -22.28
N LEU A 156 -23.35 15.50 -21.53
CA LEU A 156 -22.07 16.23 -21.61
C LEU A 156 -20.88 15.32 -21.26
N ASP A 157 -20.99 14.59 -20.15
CA ASP A 157 -19.98 13.67 -19.64
C ASP A 157 -20.66 12.43 -19.02
N ALA A 158 -20.60 11.31 -19.73
CA ALA A 158 -21.18 10.06 -19.27
C ALA A 158 -20.48 9.51 -18.02
N GLU A 159 -19.25 9.95 -17.73
CA GLU A 159 -18.46 9.54 -16.57
C GLU A 159 -18.55 10.54 -15.40
N ILE A 160 -19.44 11.54 -15.47
CA ILE A 160 -19.54 12.57 -14.43
C ILE A 160 -19.81 12.00 -13.03
N THR A 161 -20.46 10.84 -12.91
CA THR A 161 -20.67 10.18 -11.60
C THR A 161 -19.49 9.31 -11.17
N GLY A 162 -18.51 9.05 -12.04
CA GLY A 162 -17.34 8.23 -11.77
C GLY A 162 -16.04 9.03 -11.59
N CYS A 163 -15.97 10.26 -12.10
CA CYS A 163 -14.76 11.08 -12.05
C CYS A 163 -15.04 12.57 -11.81
N GLU A 164 -14.42 13.12 -10.76
CA GLU A 164 -14.53 14.54 -10.40
C GLU A 164 -13.68 15.47 -11.27
N LYS A 165 -12.71 14.91 -12.02
CA LYS A 165 -11.62 15.69 -12.62
C LYS A 165 -12.09 16.70 -13.65
N TYR A 166 -13.00 16.32 -14.54
CA TYR A 166 -13.45 17.18 -15.64
C TYR A 166 -14.08 18.46 -15.09
N MET A 167 -15.09 18.35 -14.22
CA MET A 167 -15.73 19.51 -13.61
C MET A 167 -14.78 20.30 -12.70
N ASN A 168 -13.89 19.64 -11.97
CA ASN A 168 -12.87 20.33 -11.17
C ASN A 168 -11.91 21.18 -12.02
N ASP A 169 -11.55 20.71 -13.22
CA ASP A 169 -10.69 21.45 -14.14
C ASP A 169 -11.45 22.61 -14.81
N GLN A 170 -12.75 22.43 -15.12
CA GLN A 170 -13.62 23.51 -15.60
C GLN A 170 -13.80 24.62 -14.56
N VAL A 171 -14.08 24.27 -13.30
CA VAL A 171 -14.21 25.24 -12.20
C VAL A 171 -12.88 25.93 -11.94
N PHE A 172 -11.77 25.19 -11.97
CA PHE A 172 -10.43 25.76 -11.79
C PHE A 172 -10.10 26.82 -12.85
N LEU A 173 -10.47 26.58 -14.12
CA LEU A 173 -10.31 27.55 -15.19
C LEU A 173 -11.23 28.76 -14.97
N TYR A 174 -12.53 28.53 -14.73
CA TYR A 174 -13.49 29.61 -14.50
C TYR A 174 -13.04 30.59 -13.41
N GLU A 175 -12.60 30.08 -12.25
CA GLU A 175 -12.16 30.91 -11.12
C GLU A 175 -10.97 31.83 -11.44
N ARG A 176 -10.18 31.51 -12.48
CA ARG A 176 -9.02 32.31 -12.92
C ARG A 176 -9.36 33.26 -14.05
N TYR A 177 -10.33 32.91 -14.88
CA TYR A 177 -10.77 33.74 -16.01
C TYR A 177 -11.92 34.69 -15.65
N LYS A 178 -12.67 34.45 -14.57
CA LYS A 178 -13.87 35.23 -14.21
C LYS A 178 -13.59 36.73 -14.01
N ASP A 179 -12.39 37.09 -13.55
CA ASP A 179 -11.99 38.48 -13.27
C ASP A 179 -11.29 39.16 -14.47
N GLY A 180 -11.25 38.48 -15.64
CA GLY A 180 -10.72 39.01 -16.88
C GLY A 180 -9.43 38.31 -17.34
N SER A 181 -8.39 39.10 -17.61
CA SER A 181 -7.13 38.58 -18.17
C SER A 181 -6.32 37.79 -17.14
N LEU A 182 -5.76 36.64 -17.56
CA LEU A 182 -4.88 35.84 -16.73
C LEU A 182 -3.60 36.59 -16.32
N SER A 183 -3.32 36.58 -15.03
CA SER A 183 -2.01 36.96 -14.51
C SER A 183 -0.93 35.93 -14.89
N SER A 184 0.35 36.32 -14.82
CA SER A 184 1.46 35.36 -15.02
C SER A 184 1.45 34.22 -13.99
N ASP A 185 1.02 34.51 -12.76
CA ASP A 185 0.93 33.50 -11.69
C ASP A 185 -0.19 32.50 -11.98
N ASP A 186 -1.35 32.99 -12.46
CA ASP A 186 -2.45 32.11 -12.86
C ASP A 186 -2.07 31.23 -14.06
N LYS A 187 -1.32 31.79 -15.03
CA LYS A 187 -0.78 31.00 -16.15
C LYS A 187 0.11 29.87 -15.65
N ASN A 188 1.04 30.17 -14.74
CA ASN A 188 1.91 29.14 -14.16
C ASN A 188 1.11 28.05 -13.43
N LEU A 189 0.09 28.43 -12.65
CA LEU A 189 -0.78 27.46 -11.97
C LEU A 189 -1.55 26.58 -12.97
N ILE A 190 -2.05 27.14 -14.06
CA ILE A 190 -2.72 26.38 -15.12
C ILE A 190 -1.74 25.42 -15.80
N VAL A 191 -0.55 25.90 -16.15
CA VAL A 191 0.52 25.11 -16.76
C VAL A 191 0.89 23.92 -15.87
N ASP A 192 1.17 24.16 -14.60
CA ASP A 192 1.53 23.11 -13.65
C ASP A 192 0.40 22.10 -13.44
N ARG A 193 -0.85 22.57 -13.40
CA ARG A 193 -2.01 21.68 -13.29
C ARG A 193 -2.18 20.81 -14.53
N ILE A 194 -2.10 21.37 -15.75
CA ILE A 194 -2.13 20.60 -17.00
C ILE A 194 -1.00 19.57 -17.01
N TYR A 195 0.22 19.99 -16.66
CA TYR A 195 1.39 19.11 -16.60
C TYR A 195 1.15 17.91 -15.68
N SER A 196 0.60 18.16 -14.48
CA SER A 196 0.29 17.11 -13.51
C SER A 196 -0.80 16.11 -13.97
N ARG A 197 -1.65 16.50 -14.94
CA ARG A 197 -2.67 15.59 -15.51
C ARG A 197 -2.11 14.70 -16.60
N MET A 198 -1.13 15.18 -17.35
CA MET A 198 -0.59 14.46 -18.50
C MET A 198 0.65 13.62 -18.21
N TYR A 199 1.41 13.92 -17.15
CA TYR A 199 2.63 13.20 -16.81
C TYR A 199 2.49 12.38 -15.52
N TYR A 200 2.95 11.13 -15.57
CA TYR A 200 2.96 10.24 -14.42
C TYR A 200 4.24 9.38 -14.41
N GLU A 201 5.10 9.58 -13.40
CA GLU A 201 6.36 8.83 -13.28
C GLU A 201 6.11 7.31 -13.13
N GLY A 202 5.01 6.92 -12.48
CA GLY A 202 4.63 5.51 -12.39
C GLY A 202 4.37 4.86 -13.76
N ALA A 203 3.85 5.58 -14.75
CA ALA A 203 3.63 5.05 -16.10
C ALA A 203 4.97 4.70 -16.78
N LYS A 204 5.97 5.55 -16.60
CA LYS A 204 7.35 5.31 -17.06
C LYS A 204 7.97 4.10 -16.38
N LYS A 205 7.80 3.97 -15.05
CA LYS A 205 8.28 2.81 -14.28
C LYS A 205 7.63 1.50 -14.73
N ILE A 206 6.33 1.48 -14.97
CA ILE A 206 5.59 0.30 -15.47
C ILE A 206 6.18 -0.18 -16.80
N LYS A 207 6.51 0.74 -17.70
CA LYS A 207 7.14 0.44 -18.99
C LYS A 207 8.61 0.04 -18.89
N LYS A 208 9.24 0.13 -17.72
CA LYS A 208 10.67 -0.15 -17.47
C LYS A 208 11.58 0.61 -18.45
N SER A 209 11.19 1.84 -18.80
CA SER A 209 11.89 2.67 -19.78
C SER A 209 12.64 3.81 -19.11
N THR A 210 13.80 4.16 -19.67
CA THR A 210 14.55 5.36 -19.27
C THR A 210 14.07 6.62 -20.01
N ALA A 211 13.21 6.48 -21.01
CA ALA A 211 12.71 7.59 -21.81
C ALA A 211 11.68 8.40 -21.03
N GLU A 212 11.82 9.74 -21.04
CA GLU A 212 10.86 10.65 -20.38
C GLU A 212 9.49 10.57 -21.05
N LYS A 213 9.44 10.34 -22.37
CA LYS A 213 8.19 10.24 -23.13
C LYS A 213 7.22 9.18 -22.61
N ASP A 214 7.74 8.14 -21.97
CA ASP A 214 6.95 7.01 -21.49
C ASP A 214 6.13 7.31 -20.23
N GLY A 215 6.39 8.45 -19.57
CA GLY A 215 5.57 8.95 -18.47
C GLY A 215 4.34 9.72 -18.92
N PHE A 216 4.22 10.10 -20.20
CA PHE A 216 3.09 10.89 -20.68
C PHE A 216 1.87 10.03 -21.03
N LEU A 217 0.69 10.60 -20.76
CA LEU A 217 -0.63 10.04 -21.00
C LEU A 217 -1.30 10.78 -22.17
N PRO A 218 -1.02 10.43 -23.45
CA PRO A 218 -1.51 11.18 -24.60
C PRO A 218 -3.04 11.14 -24.77
N HIS A 219 -3.69 10.11 -24.22
CA HIS A 219 -5.15 9.97 -24.19
C HIS A 219 -5.84 10.80 -23.10
N ALA A 220 -5.08 11.44 -22.22
CA ALA A 220 -5.66 12.29 -21.18
C ALA A 220 -6.22 13.59 -21.76
N PHE A 221 -7.08 14.24 -20.98
CA PHE A 221 -7.65 15.54 -21.27
C PHE A 221 -7.48 16.45 -20.06
N PHE A 222 -7.43 17.76 -20.30
CA PHE A 222 -7.59 18.77 -19.29
C PHE A 222 -8.72 19.71 -19.73
N ALA A 223 -9.85 19.69 -19.02
CA ALA A 223 -11.08 20.33 -19.49
C ALA A 223 -11.35 19.94 -20.96
N GLU A 224 -11.45 20.91 -21.87
CA GLU A 224 -11.67 20.67 -23.31
C GLU A 224 -10.39 20.35 -24.10
N LEU A 225 -9.19 20.49 -23.52
CA LEU A 225 -7.92 20.30 -24.22
C LEU A 225 -7.48 18.82 -24.23
N PRO A 226 -7.41 18.15 -25.39
CA PRO A 226 -6.77 16.84 -25.51
C PRO A 226 -5.25 17.00 -25.39
N ILE A 227 -4.62 16.20 -24.54
CA ILE A 227 -3.16 16.26 -24.33
C ILE A 227 -2.38 15.94 -25.62
N LYS A 228 -2.92 15.07 -26.46
CA LYS A 228 -2.35 14.78 -27.79
C LYS A 228 -2.18 16.04 -28.65
N ASP A 229 -3.13 16.97 -28.58
CA ASP A 229 -3.10 18.17 -29.42
C ASP A 229 -2.04 19.17 -28.96
N LEU A 230 -1.75 19.21 -27.65
CA LEU A 230 -0.60 19.93 -27.12
C LEU A 230 0.71 19.44 -27.73
N PHE A 231 0.93 18.12 -27.78
CA PHE A 231 2.15 17.58 -28.40
C PHE A 231 2.19 17.81 -29.91
N ARG A 232 1.04 17.76 -30.60
CA ARG A 232 0.96 18.14 -32.02
C ARG A 232 1.35 19.60 -32.24
N LYS A 233 0.93 20.51 -31.36
CA LYS A 233 1.33 21.92 -31.40
C LYS A 233 2.84 22.07 -31.21
N ILE A 234 3.44 21.38 -30.23
CA ILE A 234 4.90 21.40 -30.03
C ILE A 234 5.62 20.94 -31.30
N VAL A 235 5.16 19.84 -31.93
CA VAL A 235 5.77 19.35 -33.16
C VAL A 235 5.62 20.35 -34.30
N THR A 236 4.45 20.97 -34.46
CA THR A 236 4.17 21.90 -35.56
C THR A 236 4.94 23.21 -35.40
N ASP A 237 5.01 23.77 -34.19
CA ASP A 237 5.58 25.09 -33.93
C ASP A 237 7.10 25.03 -33.79
N ARG A 238 7.64 23.90 -33.27
CA ARG A 238 9.05 23.83 -32.83
C ARG A 238 9.86 22.74 -33.52
N CYS A 239 9.25 21.65 -34.01
CA CYS A 239 9.97 20.56 -34.66
C CYS A 239 9.99 20.72 -36.19
N VAL A 240 11.15 20.49 -36.82
CA VAL A 240 11.24 20.46 -38.29
C VAL A 240 10.79 19.07 -38.77
N ALA A 241 9.50 18.89 -39.00
CA ALA A 241 8.95 17.60 -39.41
C ALA A 241 9.33 17.25 -40.85
N SER A 242 10.20 16.26 -41.06
CA SER A 242 10.51 15.70 -42.38
C SER A 242 9.51 14.62 -42.85
N CYS A 243 8.69 14.05 -41.95
CA CYS A 243 7.69 13.04 -42.29
C CYS A 243 6.33 13.30 -41.61
N LYS A 244 5.29 13.58 -42.42
CA LYS A 244 3.90 13.75 -41.93
C LYS A 244 3.32 12.49 -41.27
N LYS A 245 3.78 11.29 -41.67
CA LYS A 245 3.26 10.01 -41.17
C LYS A 245 3.46 9.78 -39.67
N ASP A 246 4.54 10.32 -39.10
CA ASP A 246 4.86 10.09 -37.69
C ASP A 246 4.00 10.98 -36.76
N ILE A 247 3.45 12.08 -37.27
CA ILE A 247 2.56 12.99 -36.54
C ILE A 247 1.15 12.40 -36.35
N ASP A 248 0.77 11.42 -37.16
CA ASP A 248 -0.56 10.81 -37.06
C ASP A 248 -0.64 9.76 -35.93
N THR A 249 0.51 9.29 -35.43
CA THR A 249 0.60 8.30 -34.35
C THR A 249 1.05 8.95 -33.04
N GLU A 250 0.51 8.49 -31.91
CA GLU A 250 0.84 9.07 -30.60
C GLU A 250 2.30 8.83 -30.20
N ASP A 251 2.81 7.62 -30.40
CA ASP A 251 4.21 7.32 -30.13
C ASP A 251 5.14 8.08 -31.08
N GLY A 252 4.74 8.28 -32.34
CA GLY A 252 5.50 9.09 -33.29
C GLY A 252 5.59 10.57 -32.85
N ILE A 253 4.47 11.19 -32.45
CA ILE A 253 4.48 12.56 -31.92
C ILE A 253 5.41 12.66 -30.70
N LEU A 254 5.24 11.77 -29.71
CA LEU A 254 6.04 11.81 -28.47
C LEU A 254 7.53 11.57 -28.75
N THR A 255 7.88 10.71 -29.71
CA THR A 255 9.26 10.48 -30.13
C THR A 255 9.88 11.73 -30.75
N LEU A 256 9.15 12.42 -31.63
CA LEU A 256 9.62 13.68 -32.24
C LEU A 256 9.86 14.76 -31.19
N VAL A 257 8.97 14.86 -30.20
CA VAL A 257 9.14 15.81 -29.08
C VAL A 257 10.37 15.46 -28.24
N GLU A 258 10.58 14.18 -27.94
CA GLU A 258 11.77 13.72 -27.20
C GLU A 258 13.08 13.98 -27.96
N GLU A 259 13.10 13.69 -29.27
CA GLU A 259 14.26 13.96 -30.13
C GLU A 259 14.58 15.46 -30.18
N TYR A 260 13.56 16.30 -30.33
CA TYR A 260 13.73 17.75 -30.30
C TYR A 260 14.30 18.21 -28.96
N ALA A 261 13.71 17.78 -27.84
CA ALA A 261 14.17 18.12 -26.49
C ALA A 261 15.64 17.72 -26.27
N LYS A 262 16.02 16.50 -26.69
CA LYS A 262 17.41 16.02 -26.66
C LYS A 262 18.35 16.87 -27.50
N SER A 263 17.96 17.21 -28.74
CA SER A 263 18.77 18.03 -29.65
C SER A 263 19.03 19.45 -29.13
N ARG A 264 18.13 19.96 -28.28
CA ARG A 264 18.22 21.29 -27.67
C ARG A 264 18.74 21.28 -26.24
N HIS A 265 19.07 20.10 -25.69
CA HIS A 265 19.49 19.93 -24.30
C HIS A 265 18.51 20.52 -23.27
N ILE A 266 17.20 20.32 -23.50
CA ILE A 266 16.12 20.70 -22.57
C ILE A 266 15.30 19.46 -22.17
N SER A 267 14.63 19.50 -21.02
CA SER A 267 13.67 18.44 -20.64
C SER A 267 12.37 18.57 -21.43
N ILE A 268 11.64 17.46 -21.59
CA ILE A 268 10.29 17.51 -22.16
C ILE A 268 9.39 18.33 -21.23
N GLU A 269 9.54 18.20 -19.90
CA GLU A 269 8.83 19.04 -18.94
C GLU A 269 8.91 20.53 -19.28
N LYS A 270 10.12 21.06 -19.40
CA LYS A 270 10.33 22.49 -19.67
C LYS A 270 9.74 22.88 -21.01
N LEU A 271 9.98 22.07 -22.04
CA LEU A 271 9.44 22.30 -23.38
C LEU A 271 7.91 22.41 -23.38
N VAL A 272 7.23 21.51 -22.67
CA VAL A 272 5.77 21.53 -22.57
C VAL A 272 5.30 22.74 -21.77
N LYS A 273 5.90 23.01 -20.62
CA LYS A 273 5.51 24.15 -19.77
C LYS A 273 5.66 25.49 -20.49
N ASP A 274 6.78 25.70 -21.18
CA ASP A 274 7.02 26.91 -21.97
C ASP A 274 5.98 27.04 -23.10
N THR A 275 5.66 25.94 -23.80
CA THR A 275 4.67 25.94 -24.89
C THR A 275 3.26 26.24 -24.38
N LEU A 276 2.85 25.64 -23.26
CA LEU A 276 1.56 25.93 -22.64
C LEU A 276 1.47 27.38 -22.17
N PHE A 277 2.54 27.91 -21.58
CA PHE A 277 2.57 29.29 -21.09
C PHE A 277 2.38 30.30 -22.23
N GLU A 278 3.08 30.10 -23.35
CA GLU A 278 2.92 30.90 -24.57
C GLU A 278 1.50 30.76 -25.14
N TRP A 279 1.01 29.52 -25.30
CA TRP A 279 -0.29 29.25 -25.90
C TRP A 279 -1.46 29.80 -25.07
N LEU A 280 -1.34 29.81 -23.74
CA LEU A 280 -2.28 30.51 -22.87
C LEU A 280 -2.35 32.01 -23.17
N GLY A 281 -1.24 32.63 -23.56
CA GLY A 281 -1.20 34.01 -24.03
C GLY A 281 -1.88 34.20 -25.38
N ASP A 282 -1.75 33.22 -26.27
CA ASP A 282 -2.32 33.26 -27.63
C ASP A 282 -3.80 32.86 -27.68
N GLY A 283 -4.38 32.48 -26.54
CA GLY A 283 -5.80 32.20 -26.40
C GLY A 283 -6.17 30.71 -26.45
N LEU A 284 -5.35 29.82 -25.89
CA LEU A 284 -5.64 28.39 -25.75
C LEU A 284 -7.09 28.08 -25.30
N PHE A 285 -7.55 28.70 -24.21
CA PHE A 285 -8.92 28.52 -23.67
C PHE A 285 -9.89 29.64 -24.08
N ILE A 286 -9.52 30.46 -25.06
CA ILE A 286 -10.37 31.54 -25.57
C ILE A 286 -10.80 31.21 -27.00
N ASN A 287 -9.84 30.82 -27.85
CA ASN A 287 -10.00 30.63 -29.28
C ASN A 287 -10.05 29.15 -29.69
N ASP A 288 -9.20 28.32 -29.09
CA ASP A 288 -8.95 26.96 -29.61
C ASP A 288 -9.77 25.88 -28.90
N TYR A 289 -9.72 25.87 -27.56
CA TYR A 289 -10.41 24.90 -26.72
C TYR A 289 -11.28 25.62 -25.69
N SER A 290 -12.34 26.27 -26.16
CA SER A 290 -13.23 27.08 -25.31
C SER A 290 -13.90 26.24 -24.21
N PRO A 291 -13.68 26.56 -22.92
CA PRO A 291 -14.30 25.87 -21.80
C PRO A 291 -15.83 25.93 -21.82
N ILE A 292 -16.48 25.00 -21.10
CA ILE A 292 -17.96 24.94 -21.11
C ILE A 292 -18.63 26.18 -20.53
N TYR A 293 -17.95 26.90 -19.62
CA TYR A 293 -18.49 28.11 -18.99
C TYR A 293 -18.63 29.31 -19.96
N VAL A 294 -18.06 29.25 -21.16
CA VAL A 294 -18.25 30.24 -22.23
C VAL A 294 -18.96 29.65 -23.46
N SER A 295 -19.28 28.36 -23.45
CA SER A 295 -19.87 27.67 -24.58
C SER A 295 -21.38 27.84 -24.63
N GLU A 296 -21.88 28.48 -25.70
CA GLU A 296 -23.32 28.61 -26.00
C GLU A 296 -23.87 27.40 -26.80
N ARG A 297 -23.06 26.33 -26.93
CA ARG A 297 -23.45 25.08 -27.60
C ARG A 297 -24.41 24.24 -26.74
N PHE A 298 -25.14 23.38 -27.43
CA PHE A 298 -26.04 22.37 -26.87
C PHE A 298 -25.64 20.95 -27.28
N ASP A 299 -24.83 20.82 -28.33
CA ASP A 299 -24.48 19.54 -28.91
C ASP A 299 -23.30 18.91 -28.18
N THR A 300 -23.48 17.64 -27.81
CA THR A 300 -22.47 16.79 -27.16
C THR A 300 -22.26 15.53 -28.00
N TRP A 301 -21.27 14.73 -27.64
CA TRP A 301 -21.07 13.42 -28.26
C TRP A 301 -22.25 12.46 -28.04
N ASN A 302 -22.91 12.52 -26.88
CA ASN A 302 -23.96 11.59 -26.50
C ASN A 302 -25.38 12.08 -26.83
N GLY A 303 -25.52 13.29 -27.38
CA GLY A 303 -26.81 13.90 -27.72
C GLY A 303 -26.81 15.41 -27.50
N ASN A 304 -27.99 16.01 -27.59
CA ASN A 304 -28.14 17.45 -27.32
C ASN A 304 -28.68 17.66 -25.92
N THR A 305 -28.04 18.54 -25.16
CA THR A 305 -28.54 19.04 -23.88
C THR A 305 -29.73 19.97 -24.11
N LYS A 306 -30.57 20.14 -23.10
CA LYS A 306 -31.68 21.09 -23.14
C LYS A 306 -31.23 22.50 -22.79
N LYS A 307 -30.33 22.63 -21.83
CA LYS A 307 -29.64 23.90 -21.51
C LYS A 307 -28.33 23.97 -22.25
N ASN A 308 -27.86 25.18 -22.55
CA ASN A 308 -26.54 25.31 -23.15
C ASN A 308 -25.43 24.99 -22.13
N HIS A 309 -24.22 24.70 -22.61
CA HIS A 309 -23.12 24.25 -21.75
C HIS A 309 -22.78 25.27 -20.64
N LYS A 310 -22.87 26.56 -20.94
CA LYS A 310 -22.63 27.64 -19.98
C LYS A 310 -23.69 27.69 -18.88
N GLU A 311 -24.96 27.58 -19.23
CA GLU A 311 -26.08 27.51 -18.27
C GLU A 311 -25.95 26.30 -17.35
N LEU A 312 -25.53 25.15 -17.90
CA LEU A 312 -25.24 23.94 -17.12
C LEU A 312 -24.09 24.19 -16.15
N PHE A 313 -22.96 24.72 -16.63
CA PHE A 313 -21.82 25.04 -15.78
C PHE A 313 -22.18 26.00 -14.64
N MET A 314 -22.94 27.06 -14.93
CA MET A 314 -23.35 28.01 -13.89
C MET A 314 -24.26 27.35 -12.84
N ALA A 315 -25.19 26.49 -13.26
CA ALA A 315 -26.01 25.73 -12.33
C ALA A 315 -25.17 24.80 -11.43
N TRP A 316 -24.17 24.13 -12.00
CA TRP A 316 -23.21 23.33 -11.24
C TRP A 316 -22.42 24.20 -10.26
N TYR A 317 -21.86 25.31 -10.73
CA TYR A 317 -21.02 26.17 -9.92
C TYR A 317 -21.79 26.77 -8.74
N GLU A 318 -23.03 27.23 -8.96
CA GLU A 318 -23.91 27.70 -7.89
C GLU A 318 -24.18 26.61 -6.84
N GLU A 319 -24.49 25.38 -7.28
CA GLU A 319 -24.73 24.27 -6.37
C GLU A 319 -23.47 23.79 -5.65
N LEU A 320 -22.31 23.89 -6.30
CA LEU A 320 -21.01 23.59 -5.71
C LEU A 320 -20.70 24.54 -4.55
N GLN A 321 -20.98 25.84 -4.69
CA GLN A 321 -20.75 26.81 -3.60
C GLN A 321 -21.66 26.52 -2.40
N LYS A 322 -22.94 26.17 -2.64
CA LYS A 322 -23.84 25.73 -1.56
C LYS A 322 -23.35 24.46 -0.89
N SER A 323 -22.89 23.49 -1.69
CA SER A 323 -22.33 22.23 -1.20
C SER A 323 -21.10 22.46 -0.33
N LYS A 324 -20.17 23.32 -0.76
CA LYS A 324 -19.00 23.72 0.03
C LYS A 324 -19.39 24.33 1.37
N GLN A 325 -20.32 25.29 1.35
CA GLN A 325 -20.81 25.93 2.57
C GLN A 325 -21.45 24.90 3.52
N TYR A 326 -22.26 23.98 2.99
CA TYR A 326 -22.85 22.89 3.77
C TYR A 326 -21.80 22.03 4.47
N PHE A 327 -20.75 21.60 3.75
CA PHE A 327 -19.67 20.82 4.35
C PHE A 327 -18.83 21.63 5.35
N GLU A 328 -18.56 22.90 5.08
CA GLU A 328 -17.89 23.81 6.01
C GLU A 328 -18.65 23.89 7.34
N GLU A 329 -19.98 24.06 7.31
CA GLU A 329 -20.83 24.06 8.51
C GLU A 329 -20.76 22.73 9.28
N LEU A 330 -20.68 21.58 8.59
CA LEU A 330 -20.52 20.27 9.22
C LEU A 330 -19.15 20.08 9.88
N PHE A 331 -18.08 20.63 9.27
CA PHE A 331 -16.74 20.59 9.83
C PHE A 331 -16.58 21.54 11.02
N ASP A 332 -17.10 22.76 10.91
CA ASP A 332 -17.05 23.77 11.97
C ASP A 332 -17.85 23.33 13.21
N SER A 333 -18.99 22.68 12.99
CA SER A 333 -19.80 22.08 14.06
C SER A 333 -19.24 20.75 14.59
N LYS A 334 -18.12 20.25 14.04
CA LYS A 334 -17.48 18.97 14.39
C LYS A 334 -18.40 17.74 14.24
N LYS A 335 -19.45 17.85 13.42
CA LYS A 335 -20.31 16.72 13.06
C LYS A 335 -19.57 15.76 12.13
N LEU A 336 -18.69 16.30 11.29
CA LEU A 336 -17.75 15.56 10.45
C LEU A 336 -16.32 15.99 10.75
N ASN A 337 -15.37 15.07 10.57
CA ASN A 337 -13.95 15.34 10.72
C ASN A 337 -13.24 15.12 9.38
N LYS A 338 -12.46 16.12 8.97
CA LYS A 338 -11.58 16.05 7.79
C LYS A 338 -10.15 15.78 8.23
N LYS A 339 -9.44 14.89 7.53
CA LYS A 339 -8.00 14.66 7.69
C LYS A 339 -7.31 14.55 6.34
N THR A 340 -6.03 14.88 6.29
CA THR A 340 -5.16 14.54 5.16
C THR A 340 -4.54 13.17 5.43
N VAL A 341 -4.64 12.26 4.46
CA VAL A 341 -3.94 10.98 4.50
C VAL A 341 -2.98 10.89 3.33
N GLU A 342 -1.84 10.24 3.56
CA GLU A 342 -0.89 9.87 2.53
C GLU A 342 -1.29 8.50 1.99
N LYS A 343 -1.41 8.38 0.67
CA LYS A 343 -1.69 7.12 -0.01
C LYS A 343 -0.62 6.89 -1.07
N ASP A 344 0.04 5.75 -0.99
CA ASP A 344 1.01 5.34 -2.00
C ASP A 344 0.28 4.69 -3.18
N PHE A 345 0.58 5.17 -4.39
CA PHE A 345 0.07 4.59 -5.62
C PHE A 345 1.19 4.49 -6.66
N LEU A 346 1.60 3.25 -6.97
CA LEU A 346 2.75 2.90 -7.81
C LEU A 346 4.01 3.71 -7.43
N GLU A 347 4.41 3.60 -6.16
CA GLU A 347 5.61 4.26 -5.59
C GLU A 347 5.56 5.80 -5.62
N MET A 348 4.35 6.38 -5.66
CA MET A 348 4.13 7.81 -5.49
C MET A 348 3.18 8.06 -4.33
N THR A 349 3.69 8.75 -3.31
CA THR A 349 2.87 9.20 -2.18
C THR A 349 2.04 10.41 -2.60
N ARG A 350 0.72 10.28 -2.49
CA ARG A 350 -0.23 11.37 -2.71
C ARG A 350 -0.92 11.74 -1.42
N LYS A 351 -1.05 13.04 -1.17
CA LYS A 351 -1.86 13.56 -0.06
C LYS A 351 -3.27 13.75 -0.56
N ILE A 352 -4.23 13.09 0.09
CA ILE A 352 -5.65 13.22 -0.20
C ILE A 352 -6.39 13.70 1.05
N GLU A 353 -7.37 14.58 0.85
CA GLU A 353 -8.29 14.96 1.92
C GLU A 353 -9.44 13.97 2.01
N VAL A 354 -9.74 13.51 3.23
CA VAL A 354 -10.77 12.51 3.48
C VAL A 354 -11.64 12.90 4.66
N VAL A 355 -12.91 12.51 4.60
CA VAL A 355 -13.82 12.56 5.75
C VAL A 355 -13.70 11.25 6.51
N THR A 356 -13.42 11.31 7.82
CA THR A 356 -13.10 10.11 8.60
C THR A 356 -14.30 9.21 8.79
N GLY A 357 -14.06 7.90 8.71
CA GLY A 357 -15.09 6.90 8.94
C GLY A 357 -15.73 6.95 10.33
N GLU A 358 -14.95 7.27 11.37
CA GLU A 358 -15.46 7.47 12.73
C GLU A 358 -16.52 8.58 12.78
N SER A 359 -16.24 9.73 12.15
CA SER A 359 -17.20 10.84 12.13
C SER A 359 -18.42 10.52 11.28
N LEU A 360 -18.24 9.90 10.11
CA LEU A 360 -19.35 9.46 9.24
C LEU A 360 -20.29 8.47 9.95
N TYR A 361 -19.73 7.50 10.67
CA TYR A 361 -20.53 6.48 11.35
C TYR A 361 -21.32 7.04 12.55
N THR A 362 -20.72 7.98 13.29
CA THR A 362 -21.38 8.60 14.47
C THR A 362 -22.31 9.75 14.11
N CYS A 363 -22.22 10.30 12.89
CA CYS A 363 -23.01 11.44 12.47
C CYS A 363 -24.52 11.11 12.43
N SER A 364 -25.34 12.02 12.97
CA SER A 364 -26.79 11.87 13.04
C SER A 364 -27.55 12.60 11.93
N GLU A 365 -26.84 13.29 11.03
CA GLU A 365 -27.46 14.00 9.90
C GLU A 365 -28.16 13.01 8.96
N ASP A 366 -29.35 13.38 8.51
CA ASP A 366 -30.16 12.57 7.60
C ASP A 366 -29.81 12.91 6.15
N THR A 367 -28.73 12.30 5.67
CA THR A 367 -28.26 12.46 4.28
C THR A 367 -27.92 11.10 3.66
N ASP A 368 -28.04 11.03 2.33
CA ASP A 368 -27.75 9.82 1.56
C ASP A 368 -26.33 9.31 1.83
N PHE A 369 -25.31 10.17 1.82
CA PHE A 369 -23.92 9.72 1.98
C PHE A 369 -23.63 9.14 3.37
N ILE A 370 -24.28 9.62 4.44
CA ILE A 370 -24.12 9.09 5.79
C ILE A 370 -24.84 7.75 5.93
N SER A 371 -26.08 7.67 5.44
CA SER A 371 -26.86 6.43 5.50
C SER A 371 -26.23 5.31 4.64
N GLU A 372 -25.76 5.65 3.43
CA GLU A 372 -25.03 4.72 2.56
C GLU A 372 -23.70 4.30 3.17
N TYR A 373 -22.95 5.20 3.81
CA TYR A 373 -21.72 4.85 4.51
C TYR A 373 -21.97 3.80 5.61
N LYS A 374 -22.98 4.03 6.47
CA LYS A 374 -23.35 3.07 7.53
C LYS A 374 -23.76 1.71 6.96
N LYS A 375 -24.56 1.70 5.89
CA LYS A 375 -24.94 0.47 5.17
C LYS A 375 -23.71 -0.28 4.63
N GLN A 376 -22.72 0.44 4.09
CA GLN A 376 -21.49 -0.18 3.61
C GLN A 376 -20.64 -0.79 4.74
N ILE A 377 -20.63 -0.17 5.93
CA ILE A 377 -20.00 -0.78 7.12
C ILE A 377 -20.65 -2.12 7.48
N GLU A 378 -21.98 -2.23 7.39
CA GLU A 378 -22.68 -3.50 7.59
C GLU A 378 -22.31 -4.55 6.52
N ILE A 379 -22.16 -4.13 5.25
CA ILE A 379 -21.73 -5.01 4.16
C ILE A 379 -20.30 -5.53 4.39
N LEU A 380 -19.40 -4.67 4.88
CA LEU A 380 -17.99 -5.00 5.11
C LEU A 380 -17.73 -5.68 6.46
N PHE A 381 -18.72 -5.72 7.36
CA PHE A 381 -18.59 -6.31 8.70
C PHE A 381 -18.00 -7.75 8.70
N PRO A 382 -18.43 -8.67 7.80
CA PRO A 382 -17.85 -10.00 7.72
C PRO A 382 -16.34 -10.02 7.42
N ILE A 383 -15.83 -9.03 6.68
CA ILE A 383 -14.44 -8.93 6.25
C ILE A 383 -13.53 -8.52 7.40
N SER A 384 -13.89 -7.46 8.13
CA SER A 384 -13.12 -7.06 9.31
C SER A 384 -13.18 -8.12 10.40
N SER A 385 -14.31 -8.81 10.55
CA SER A 385 -14.44 -9.94 11.48
C SER A 385 -13.47 -11.07 11.12
N MET A 386 -13.31 -11.38 9.83
CA MET A 386 -12.34 -12.40 9.39
C MET A 386 -10.90 -11.96 9.66
N PHE A 387 -10.55 -10.71 9.33
CA PHE A 387 -9.21 -10.18 9.59
C PHE A 387 -8.85 -10.23 11.09
N LEU A 388 -9.74 -9.72 11.96
CA LEU A 388 -9.55 -9.72 13.41
C LEU A 388 -9.52 -11.14 13.99
N PHE A 389 -10.28 -12.08 13.40
CA PHE A 389 -10.22 -13.49 13.79
C PHE A 389 -8.83 -14.07 13.53
N ILE A 390 -8.24 -13.82 12.36
CA ILE A 390 -6.89 -14.27 12.03
C ILE A 390 -5.87 -13.59 12.95
N GLU A 391 -5.99 -12.28 13.17
CA GLU A 391 -5.12 -11.54 14.08
C GLU A 391 -5.11 -12.15 15.49
N LYS A 392 -6.28 -12.49 16.03
CA LYS A 392 -6.40 -13.07 17.38
C LYS A 392 -6.00 -14.55 17.47
N ASN A 393 -6.28 -15.37 16.45
CA ASN A 393 -6.12 -16.83 16.52
C ASN A 393 -4.80 -17.33 15.91
N ALA A 394 -4.29 -16.66 14.88
CA ALA A 394 -3.00 -16.99 14.28
C ALA A 394 -1.86 -16.15 14.86
N THR A 395 -2.16 -14.98 15.42
CA THR A 395 -1.20 -14.04 16.01
C THR A 395 0.09 -13.85 15.17
N PRO A 396 -0.02 -13.47 13.88
CA PRO A 396 1.12 -13.58 12.95
C PRO A 396 2.34 -12.75 13.38
N ILE A 397 2.11 -11.51 13.78
CA ILE A 397 3.16 -10.57 14.24
C ILE A 397 3.85 -11.13 15.50
N MET A 398 3.09 -11.63 16.47
CA MET A 398 3.62 -12.19 17.73
C MET A 398 4.51 -13.42 17.48
N ASN A 399 4.09 -14.30 16.56
CA ASN A 399 4.83 -15.50 16.22
C ASN A 399 6.15 -15.17 15.51
N HIS A 400 6.12 -14.22 14.56
CA HIS A 400 7.33 -13.74 13.89
C HIS A 400 8.31 -13.12 14.89
N GLN A 401 7.82 -12.24 15.77
CA GLN A 401 8.64 -11.66 16.85
C GLN A 401 9.25 -12.74 17.76
N THR A 402 8.50 -13.80 18.06
CA THR A 402 8.98 -14.93 18.86
C THR A 402 10.11 -15.69 18.15
N LEU A 403 9.97 -15.96 16.84
CA LEU A 403 11.03 -16.58 16.02
C LEU A 403 12.27 -15.69 15.93
N CYS A 404 12.10 -14.39 15.76
CA CYS A 404 13.19 -13.41 15.77
C CYS A 404 13.91 -13.39 17.13
N GLN A 405 13.18 -13.53 18.24
CA GLN A 405 13.78 -13.61 19.56
C GLN A 405 14.62 -14.87 19.74
N PHE A 406 14.16 -16.03 19.26
CA PHE A 406 14.99 -17.25 19.26
C PHE A 406 16.27 -17.07 18.45
N LYS A 407 16.17 -16.50 17.25
CA LYS A 407 17.33 -16.15 16.42
C LYS A 407 18.31 -15.24 17.17
N LYS A 408 17.82 -14.22 17.87
CA LYS A 408 18.64 -13.30 18.68
C LYS A 408 19.36 -14.01 19.83
N LEU A 409 18.67 -14.89 20.55
CA LEU A 409 19.30 -15.71 21.61
C LEU A 409 20.42 -16.59 21.04
N THR A 410 20.20 -17.20 19.87
CA THR A 410 21.22 -18.00 19.18
C THR A 410 22.39 -17.15 18.65
N GLN A 411 22.18 -15.89 18.30
CA GLN A 411 23.28 -14.99 17.92
C GLN A 411 24.22 -14.71 19.11
N ASN A 412 23.68 -14.62 20.32
CA ASN A 412 24.49 -14.48 21.53
C ASN A 412 25.33 -15.75 21.78
N THR A 413 24.75 -16.94 21.64
CA THR A 413 25.50 -18.20 21.77
C THR A 413 26.52 -18.39 20.64
N SER A 414 26.18 -17.99 19.41
CA SER A 414 27.09 -17.99 18.26
C SER A 414 28.32 -17.11 18.52
N THR A 415 28.11 -15.95 19.14
CA THR A 415 29.21 -15.04 19.54
C THR A 415 30.08 -15.67 20.61
N LEU A 416 29.49 -16.36 21.58
CA LEU A 416 30.23 -17.06 22.63
C LEU A 416 31.13 -18.17 22.05
N PHE A 417 30.61 -19.00 21.14
CA PHE A 417 31.35 -20.13 20.58
C PHE A 417 32.11 -19.80 19.29
N ASP A 418 32.00 -18.58 18.76
CA ASP A 418 32.69 -18.12 17.55
C ASP A 418 32.44 -19.09 16.38
N VAL A 419 31.16 -19.44 16.21
CA VAL A 419 30.61 -20.22 15.09
C VAL A 419 29.17 -19.80 14.90
N ASP A 420 28.74 -19.66 13.64
CA ASP A 420 27.36 -19.30 13.32
C ASP A 420 26.43 -20.50 13.56
N MET A 421 25.65 -20.41 14.64
CA MET A 421 24.59 -21.35 14.99
C MET A 421 23.20 -20.86 14.55
N SER A 422 23.11 -19.64 13.97
CA SER A 422 21.86 -18.94 13.71
C SER A 422 21.26 -19.20 12.32
N GLU A 423 21.98 -19.90 11.44
CA GLU A 423 21.56 -20.21 10.06
C GLU A 423 20.18 -20.85 10.00
N ARG A 424 19.95 -21.90 10.79
CA ARG A 424 18.65 -22.60 10.83
C ARG A 424 17.51 -21.76 11.40
N TYR A 425 17.81 -20.88 12.35
CA TYR A 425 16.81 -19.94 12.87
C TYR A 425 16.46 -18.87 11.84
N THR A 426 17.42 -18.49 10.98
CA THR A 426 17.16 -17.61 9.84
C THR A 426 16.26 -18.28 8.82
N GLU A 427 16.50 -19.55 8.50
CA GLU A 427 15.58 -20.33 7.65
C GLU A 427 14.16 -20.39 8.24
N PHE A 428 14.02 -20.63 9.55
CA PHE A 428 12.72 -20.65 10.21
C PHE A 428 11.98 -19.31 10.15
N VAL A 429 12.68 -18.20 10.33
CA VAL A 429 12.09 -16.86 10.18
C VAL A 429 11.63 -16.64 8.75
N ASN A 430 12.47 -16.92 7.76
CA ASN A 430 12.15 -16.73 6.35
C ASN A 430 10.94 -17.58 5.90
N LEU A 431 10.89 -18.85 6.30
CA LEU A 431 9.75 -19.73 5.99
C LEU A 431 8.44 -19.17 6.56
N TYR A 432 8.48 -18.63 7.79
CA TYR A 432 7.31 -18.03 8.39
C TYR A 432 6.89 -16.71 7.71
N GLU A 433 7.86 -15.89 7.30
CA GLU A 433 7.61 -14.66 6.53
C GLU A 433 6.90 -14.99 5.20
N GLU A 434 7.35 -16.01 4.48
CA GLU A 434 6.70 -16.49 3.24
C GLU A 434 5.22 -16.90 3.47
N GLU A 435 4.93 -17.61 4.56
CA GLU A 435 3.54 -18.00 4.90
C GLU A 435 2.66 -16.80 5.26
N VAL A 436 3.22 -15.77 5.93
CA VAL A 436 2.51 -14.53 6.20
C VAL A 436 2.25 -13.74 4.92
N ASP A 437 3.20 -13.72 3.98
CA ASP A 437 3.01 -13.07 2.68
C ASP A 437 1.88 -13.73 1.87
N LEU A 438 1.77 -15.06 1.89
CA LEU A 438 0.66 -15.79 1.27
C LEU A 438 -0.69 -15.46 1.92
N MET A 439 -0.72 -15.30 3.25
CA MET A 439 -1.91 -14.85 3.97
C MET A 439 -2.29 -13.42 3.57
N ASN A 440 -1.31 -12.50 3.53
CA ASN A 440 -1.51 -11.10 3.13
C ASN A 440 -2.04 -10.99 1.70
N LEU A 441 -1.55 -11.82 0.77
CA LEU A 441 -2.08 -11.88 -0.60
C LEU A 441 -3.55 -12.31 -0.63
N SER A 442 -3.92 -13.27 0.22
CA SER A 442 -5.29 -13.77 0.32
C SER A 442 -6.23 -12.70 0.93
N LEU A 443 -5.74 -11.92 1.90
CA LEU A 443 -6.45 -10.78 2.48
C LEU A 443 -6.62 -9.64 1.50
N ALA A 444 -5.58 -9.28 0.75
CA ALA A 444 -5.65 -8.26 -0.30
C ALA A 444 -6.73 -8.63 -1.34
N ARG A 445 -6.76 -9.89 -1.78
CA ARG A 445 -7.81 -10.39 -2.67
C ARG A 445 -9.22 -10.25 -2.08
N LEU A 446 -9.37 -10.43 -0.76
CA LEU A 446 -10.66 -10.23 -0.11
C LEU A 446 -11.10 -8.76 -0.17
N ILE A 447 -10.16 -7.83 0.03
CA ILE A 447 -10.43 -6.39 -0.09
C ILE A 447 -10.77 -5.99 -1.52
N ASP A 448 -10.10 -6.55 -2.52
CA ASP A 448 -10.43 -6.32 -3.94
C ASP A 448 -11.86 -6.76 -4.25
N VAL A 449 -12.25 -7.97 -3.82
CA VAL A 449 -13.61 -8.49 -4.03
C VAL A 449 -14.65 -7.66 -3.29
N ALA A 450 -14.32 -7.16 -2.09
CA ALA A 450 -15.20 -6.27 -1.34
C ALA A 450 -15.42 -4.95 -2.08
N THR A 451 -14.33 -4.37 -2.56
CA THR A 451 -14.34 -3.11 -3.30
C THR A 451 -15.15 -3.28 -4.59
N GLU A 452 -14.90 -4.33 -5.37
CA GLU A 452 -15.69 -4.68 -6.56
C GLU A 452 -17.19 -4.81 -6.22
N HIS A 453 -17.53 -5.46 -5.11
CA HIS A 453 -18.91 -5.59 -4.68
C HIS A 453 -19.57 -4.25 -4.38
N LEU A 454 -18.87 -3.33 -3.72
CA LEU A 454 -19.38 -1.99 -3.44
C LEU A 454 -19.62 -1.20 -4.74
N TYR A 455 -18.69 -1.25 -5.70
CA TYR A 455 -18.82 -0.53 -6.97
C TYR A 455 -19.87 -1.13 -7.92
N THR A 456 -20.22 -2.41 -7.77
CA THR A 456 -21.24 -3.07 -8.60
C THR A 456 -22.64 -3.03 -8.00
N GLU A 457 -22.77 -2.62 -6.74
CA GLU A 457 -24.06 -2.46 -6.08
C GLU A 457 -24.75 -1.17 -6.56
N GLU A 458 -25.69 -1.30 -7.48
CA GLU A 458 -26.42 -0.19 -8.13
C GLU A 458 -27.11 0.76 -7.13
N SER A 459 -27.37 0.31 -5.90
CA SER A 459 -28.01 1.13 -4.87
C SER A 459 -27.08 2.08 -4.12
N LEU A 460 -25.77 2.07 -4.39
CA LEU A 460 -24.79 2.93 -3.73
C LEU A 460 -24.28 4.01 -4.68
N LYS A 461 -24.35 5.26 -4.24
CA LYS A 461 -23.84 6.44 -4.94
C LYS A 461 -22.48 6.85 -4.37
N TYR A 462 -22.34 6.79 -3.05
CA TYR A 462 -21.17 7.26 -2.32
C TYR A 462 -20.32 6.08 -1.85
N ILE A 463 -19.45 5.57 -2.71
CA ILE A 463 -18.60 4.42 -2.39
C ILE A 463 -17.49 4.82 -1.42
N LEU A 464 -17.36 4.08 -0.31
CA LEU A 464 -16.26 4.27 0.63
C LEU A 464 -14.94 3.71 0.09
N ASP A 465 -13.85 4.34 0.49
CA ASP A 465 -12.49 3.84 0.26
C ASP A 465 -12.01 3.07 1.50
N ILE A 466 -11.34 1.95 1.25
CA ILE A 466 -10.71 1.10 2.27
C ILE A 466 -9.22 1.45 2.34
N ASN A 467 -8.66 1.51 3.55
CA ASN A 467 -7.21 1.57 3.76
C ASN A 467 -6.66 0.14 3.81
N ASP A 468 -6.31 -0.38 2.64
CA ASP A 468 -5.91 -1.78 2.44
C ASP A 468 -4.64 -2.15 3.23
N GLU A 469 -3.75 -1.18 3.48
CA GLU A 469 -2.55 -1.34 4.31
C GLU A 469 -2.86 -1.71 5.77
N CYS A 470 -4.09 -1.45 6.23
CA CYS A 470 -4.53 -1.87 7.56
C CYS A 470 -5.05 -3.31 7.60
N PHE A 471 -5.23 -3.96 6.45
CA PHE A 471 -5.71 -5.34 6.31
C PHE A 471 -4.57 -6.31 5.97
N VAL A 472 -3.33 -5.94 6.27
CA VAL A 472 -2.14 -6.79 6.13
C VAL A 472 -1.42 -6.92 7.46
N PHE A 473 -0.75 -8.05 7.65
CA PHE A 473 0.17 -8.27 8.76
C PHE A 473 1.56 -7.79 8.35
N ASP A 474 1.87 -6.53 8.66
CA ASP A 474 3.22 -6.00 8.49
C ASP A 474 4.15 -6.48 9.61
N LEU A 475 5.05 -7.40 9.25
CA LEU A 475 6.03 -7.99 10.14
C LEU A 475 7.15 -6.99 10.56
N ASN A 476 7.29 -5.86 9.85
CA ASN A 476 8.25 -4.82 10.19
C ASN A 476 7.72 -3.83 11.23
N THR A 477 6.40 -3.80 11.49
CA THR A 477 5.82 -2.87 12.44
C THR A 477 6.20 -3.25 13.89
N ILE A 478 7.03 -2.44 14.55
CA ILE A 478 7.37 -2.56 15.98
C ILE A 478 6.20 -2.08 16.85
N LYS A 479 5.07 -2.77 16.84
CA LYS A 479 3.96 -2.54 17.78
C LYS A 479 4.17 -3.44 18.99
N VAL A 480 4.85 -2.93 20.02
CA VAL A 480 5.08 -3.52 21.37
C VAL A 480 5.53 -4.99 21.31
N GLU A 481 6.80 -5.29 21.62
CA GLU A 481 7.32 -6.67 21.69
C GLU A 481 6.41 -7.55 22.56
N LYS A 482 5.53 -8.32 21.91
CA LYS A 482 4.77 -9.38 22.52
C LYS A 482 5.38 -10.65 21.97
N ILE A 483 6.17 -11.30 22.79
CA ILE A 483 6.73 -12.61 22.48
C ILE A 483 6.00 -13.68 23.29
N ALA A 484 5.92 -14.89 22.76
CA ALA A 484 5.32 -16.00 23.49
C ALA A 484 6.14 -16.34 24.75
N ASP A 485 5.46 -16.83 25.80
CA ASP A 485 6.07 -17.21 27.08
C ASP A 485 7.28 -18.13 26.96
N ILE A 486 7.32 -18.97 25.91
CA ILE A 486 8.42 -19.89 25.67
C ILE A 486 9.73 -19.15 25.36
N ALA A 487 9.71 -18.10 24.53
CA ALA A 487 10.90 -17.31 24.23
C ALA A 487 11.35 -16.49 25.45
N GLN A 488 10.41 -16.05 26.28
CA GLN A 488 10.73 -15.38 27.54
C GLN A 488 11.43 -16.34 28.51
N LYS A 489 10.94 -17.58 28.66
CA LYS A 489 11.59 -18.61 29.48
C LYS A 489 13.03 -18.88 29.04
N TYR A 490 13.27 -19.06 27.75
CA TYR A 490 14.63 -19.23 27.23
C TYR A 490 15.50 -18.01 27.50
N SER A 491 14.97 -16.80 27.31
CA SER A 491 15.70 -15.56 27.62
C SER A 491 16.14 -15.51 29.09
N ASP A 492 15.30 -15.96 30.02
CA ASP A 492 15.62 -15.97 31.44
C ASP A 492 16.58 -17.11 31.83
N GLU A 493 16.50 -18.28 31.19
CA GLU A 493 17.46 -19.38 31.39
C GLU A 493 18.85 -19.02 30.84
N PHE A 494 18.95 -18.38 29.68
CA PHE A 494 20.23 -17.90 29.14
C PHE A 494 20.88 -16.85 30.07
N LYS A 495 20.08 -15.92 30.63
CA LYS A 495 20.58 -14.95 31.62
C LYS A 495 21.18 -15.61 32.85
N LYS A 496 20.58 -16.70 33.37
CA LYS A 496 21.13 -17.45 34.51
C LYS A 496 22.51 -18.05 34.22
N LEU A 497 22.78 -18.36 32.95
CA LEU A 497 24.06 -18.90 32.48
C LEU A 497 25.08 -17.80 32.11
N GLY A 498 24.67 -16.53 32.19
CA GLY A 498 25.50 -15.36 31.88
C GLY A 498 25.58 -15.03 30.39
N ILE A 499 24.53 -15.34 29.64
CA ILE A 499 24.33 -15.02 28.21
C ILE A 499 23.22 -13.99 28.04
#